data_AF-A0A2N1D627-F1
#
_entry.id   AF-A0A2N1D627-F1
#
_cell.length_a   1.000
_cell.length_b   1.000
_cell.length_c   1.000
_cell.angle_alpha   90.00
_cell.angle_beta   90.00
_cell.angle_gamma   90.00
#
_symmetry.space_group_name_H-M   'P 1'
#
loop_
_entity.id
_entity.type
_entity.pdbx_description
1 polymer ?
#
loop_
_entity_poly.entity_id
_entity_poly.type
_entity_poly.pdbx_seq_one_letter_code
_entity_poly.pdbx_strand_id
1 'polypeptide(L)'
;LTSTDVDNPDNSFTATTIVRDNGTFTLASNGQWSFVASSAFNELNEGQQVQEVFTVASVDGTPATVTATITGSNDAAVISGDVAQSAVETNAPLT
;
A
#
# COMPACT_ATOMS: atom_id res chain seq x y z
N LEU A 1 14.29 4.44 -11.11
CA LEU A 1 15.52 3.62 -10.99
C LEU A 1 16.31 3.80 -12.28
N THR A 2 17.47 4.44 -12.22
CA THR A 2 18.44 4.47 -13.32
C THR A 2 19.62 3.63 -12.85
N SER A 3 19.69 2.38 -13.32
CA SER A 3 20.86 1.54 -13.10
C SER A 3 21.80 1.79 -14.26
N THR A 4 22.88 2.55 -14.03
CA THR A 4 24.00 2.61 -14.97
C THR A 4 24.91 1.43 -14.67
N ASP A 5 24.69 0.35 -15.40
CA ASP A 5 25.49 -0.86 -15.34
C ASP A 5 26.42 -0.86 -16.56
N VAL A 6 27.73 -0.88 -16.34
CA VAL A 6 28.71 -0.74 -17.42
C VAL A 6 28.77 -1.97 -18.32
N ASP A 7 28.30 -3.11 -17.84
CA ASP A 7 28.43 -4.42 -18.50
C ASP A 7 27.14 -4.87 -19.20
N ASN A 8 26.02 -4.14 -19.04
CA ASN A 8 24.71 -4.51 -19.56
C ASN A 8 23.94 -3.32 -20.16
N PRO A 9 22.99 -3.56 -21.09
CA PRO A 9 22.06 -2.51 -21.47
C PRO A 9 21.32 -2.01 -20.23
N ASP A 10 21.39 -0.69 -19.99
CA ASP A 10 20.76 -0.02 -18.87
C ASP A 10 19.33 -0.55 -18.62
N ASN A 11 19.00 -0.83 -17.35
CA ASN A 11 17.68 -1.25 -16.89
C ASN A 11 17.17 -2.65 -17.35
N SER A 12 18.05 -3.60 -17.64
CA SER A 12 17.63 -5.00 -17.88
C SER A 12 17.62 -5.83 -16.59
N PHE A 13 16.46 -6.36 -16.20
CA PHE A 13 16.26 -7.14 -14.96
C PHE A 13 15.72 -8.55 -15.20
N THR A 14 15.95 -9.43 -14.22
CA THR A 14 15.26 -10.72 -14.15
C THR A 14 13.83 -10.47 -13.64
N ALA A 15 12.84 -10.74 -14.48
CA ALA A 15 11.44 -10.57 -14.09
C ALA A 15 11.10 -11.47 -12.89
N THR A 16 10.46 -10.90 -11.86
CA THR A 16 10.17 -11.62 -10.62
C THR A 16 8.87 -11.14 -9.99
N THR A 17 8.24 -12.02 -9.21
CA THR A 17 7.07 -11.72 -8.39
C THR A 17 7.36 -12.18 -6.97
N ILE A 18 7.22 -11.27 -6.01
CA ILE A 18 7.48 -11.51 -4.59
C ILE A 18 6.19 -11.19 -3.84
N VAL A 19 5.60 -12.20 -3.22
CA VAL A 19 4.41 -12.06 -2.38
C VAL A 19 4.84 -11.96 -0.92
N ARG A 20 4.34 -10.94 -0.22
CA ARG A 20 4.52 -10.74 1.23
C ARG A 20 3.17 -10.47 1.88
N ASP A 21 3.15 -10.46 3.21
CA ASP A 21 1.94 -10.19 4.00
C ASP A 21 1.35 -8.80 3.69
N ASN A 22 2.23 -7.81 3.46
CA ASN A 22 1.84 -6.43 3.17
C ASN A 22 1.43 -6.18 1.71
N GLY A 23 1.68 -7.12 0.79
CA GLY A 23 1.35 -6.94 -0.61
C GLY A 23 2.19 -7.79 -1.57
N THR A 24 1.92 -7.58 -2.85
CA THR A 24 2.60 -8.27 -3.95
C THR A 24 3.46 -7.29 -4.73
N PHE A 25 4.76 -7.56 -4.78
CA PHE A 25 5.71 -6.86 -5.63
C PHE A 25 5.93 -7.62 -6.94
N THR A 26 5.91 -6.91 -8.05
CA THR A 26 6.24 -7.44 -9.38
C THR A 26 7.30 -6.56 -10.02
N LEU A 27 8.32 -7.18 -10.61
CA LEU A 27 9.34 -6.53 -11.43
C LEU A 27 9.31 -7.15 -12.82
N ALA A 28 9.17 -6.31 -13.84
CA ALA A 28 9.30 -6.68 -15.24
C ALA A 28 10.77 -6.57 -15.70
N SER A 29 11.09 -7.24 -16.80
CA SER A 29 12.46 -7.30 -17.32
C SER A 29 13.03 -5.96 -17.80
N ASN A 30 12.19 -4.95 -18.01
CA ASN A 30 12.57 -3.59 -18.36
C ASN A 30 12.75 -2.67 -17.13
N GLY A 31 12.75 -3.24 -15.92
CA GLY A 31 12.90 -2.49 -14.67
C GLY A 31 11.63 -1.78 -14.19
N GLN A 32 10.51 -1.91 -14.90
CA GLN A 32 9.22 -1.45 -14.39
C GLN A 32 8.76 -2.37 -13.26
N TRP A 33 8.39 -1.79 -12.13
CA TRP A 33 7.89 -2.54 -11.00
C TRP A 33 6.54 -2.00 -10.53
N SER A 34 5.76 -2.85 -9.90
CA SER A 34 4.53 -2.47 -9.22
C SER A 34 4.45 -3.15 -7.86
N PHE A 35 3.87 -2.45 -6.89
CA PHE A 35 3.55 -2.99 -5.58
C PHE A 35 2.05 -2.83 -5.35
N VAL A 36 1.36 -3.94 -5.13
CA VAL A 36 -0.07 -3.96 -4.81
C VAL A 36 -0.21 -4.32 -3.34
N ALA A 37 -0.62 -3.33 -2.54
CA ALA A 37 -0.94 -3.51 -1.12
C ALA A 37 -2.00 -4.61 -0.93
N SER A 38 -1.83 -5.45 0.09
CA SER A 38 -2.81 -6.49 0.43
C SER A 38 -4.03 -5.96 1.17
N SER A 39 -3.92 -4.78 1.80
CA SER A 39 -4.99 -4.13 2.57
C SER A 39 -4.89 -2.60 2.45
N ALA A 40 -5.85 -1.89 3.05
CA ALA A 40 -5.82 -0.43 3.15
C ALA A 40 -4.91 0.09 4.27
N PHE A 41 -4.39 -0.79 5.14
CA PHE A 41 -3.57 -0.41 6.30
C PHE A 41 -4.22 0.62 7.22
N ASN A 42 -5.52 0.45 7.51
CA ASN A 42 -6.32 1.37 8.36
C ASN A 42 -5.79 1.46 9.80
N GLU A 43 -4.92 0.55 10.22
CA GLU A 43 -4.19 0.60 11.47
C GLU A 43 -3.08 1.67 11.51
N LEU A 44 -2.65 2.18 10.34
CA LEU A 44 -1.65 3.23 10.23
C LEU A 44 -2.32 4.60 10.30
N ASN A 45 -1.99 5.37 11.35
CA ASN A 45 -2.36 6.77 11.46
C ASN A 45 -1.58 7.62 10.43
N GLU A 46 -2.02 8.86 10.24
CA GLU A 46 -1.33 9.82 9.36
C GLU A 46 0.16 9.94 9.71
N GLY A 47 1.01 9.73 8.69
CA GLY A 47 2.46 9.81 8.81
C GLY A 47 3.12 8.55 9.39
N GLN A 48 2.36 7.56 9.87
CA GLN A 48 2.91 6.24 10.17
C GLN A 48 3.25 5.51 8.86
N GLN A 49 4.33 4.73 8.90
CA GLN A 49 4.86 4.08 7.70
C GLN A 49 5.22 2.63 7.96
N VAL A 50 4.96 1.79 6.97
CA VAL A 50 5.49 0.43 6.87
C VAL A 50 6.36 0.37 5.62
N GLN A 51 7.57 -0.17 5.77
CA GLN A 51 8.52 -0.29 4.66
C GLN A 51 8.76 -1.76 4.35
N GLU A 52 8.79 -2.06 3.06
CA GLU A 52 9.14 -3.37 2.51
C GLU A 52 10.35 -3.23 1.59
N VAL A 53 11.36 -4.07 1.79
CA VAL A 53 12.57 -4.07 0.97
C VAL A 53 12.60 -5.34 0.13
N PHE A 54 12.68 -5.15 -1.18
CA PHE A 54 12.76 -6.20 -2.18
C PHE A 54 14.16 -6.23 -2.79
N THR A 55 14.84 -7.36 -2.65
CA THR A 55 16.09 -7.62 -3.38
C THR A 55 15.75 -8.25 -4.71
N VAL A 56 16.22 -7.64 -5.79
CA VAL A 56 16.04 -8.07 -7.17
C VAL A 56 17.41 -8.21 -7.83
N ALA A 57 17.48 -8.83 -9.00
CA ALA A 57 18.73 -9.00 -9.73
C ALA A 57 18.58 -8.50 -11.16
N SER A 58 19.60 -7.80 -11.65
CA SER A 58 19.76 -7.57 -13.08
C SER A 58 20.08 -8.89 -13.79
N VAL A 59 20.03 -8.87 -15.13
CA VAL A 59 20.22 -10.09 -15.94
C VAL A 59 21.63 -10.70 -15.84
N ASP A 60 22.62 -9.92 -15.41
CA ASP A 60 24.00 -10.32 -15.13
C ASP A 60 24.18 -10.92 -13.72
N GLY A 61 23.13 -10.88 -12.89
CA GLY A 61 23.17 -11.33 -11.50
C GLY A 61 23.56 -10.24 -10.50
N THR A 62 23.78 -9.00 -10.92
CA THR A 62 24.06 -7.90 -9.99
C THR A 62 22.82 -7.61 -9.11
N PRO A 63 22.96 -7.64 -7.78
CA PRO A 63 21.83 -7.41 -6.87
C PRO A 63 21.46 -5.92 -6.82
N ALA A 64 20.17 -5.64 -6.83
CA ALA A 64 19.59 -4.31 -6.64
C ALA A 64 18.48 -4.35 -5.58
N THR A 65 18.18 -3.20 -4.98
CA THR A 65 17.13 -3.09 -3.95
C THR A 65 16.04 -2.13 -4.38
N VAL A 66 14.80 -2.50 -4.10
CA VAL A 66 13.61 -1.66 -4.27
C VAL A 66 12.90 -1.57 -2.92
N THR A 67 12.69 -0.34 -2.45
CA THR A 67 11.97 -0.09 -1.19
C THR A 67 10.58 0.42 -1.52
N ALA A 68 9.55 -0.30 -1.08
CA ALA A 68 8.17 0.16 -1.10
C ALA A 68 7.81 0.72 0.29
N THR A 69 7.27 1.94 0.33
CA THR A 69 6.82 2.59 1.55
C THR A 69 5.31 2.77 1.50
N ILE A 70 4.61 2.18 2.46
CA ILE A 70 3.19 2.39 2.69
C ILE A 70 3.09 3.48 3.76
N THR A 71 2.41 4.59 3.45
CA THR A 71 2.19 5.70 4.38
C THR A 71 0.71 5.74 4.74
N GLY A 72 0.42 5.69 6.04
CA GLY A 72 -0.94 5.85 6.56
C GLY A 72 -1.48 7.26 6.27
N SER A 73 -2.75 7.33 5.92
CA SER A 73 -3.53 8.55 5.79
C SER A 73 -4.52 8.67 6.94
N ASN A 74 -4.84 9.88 7.37
CA ASN A 74 -6.00 10.08 8.24
C ASN A 74 -7.27 9.96 7.37
N ASP A 75 -8.03 8.90 7.57
CA ASP A 75 -9.33 8.73 6.90
C ASP A 75 -10.42 9.53 7.62
N ALA A 76 -11.42 9.99 6.86
CA ALA A 76 -12.57 10.67 7.46
C ALA A 76 -13.33 9.70 8.36
N ALA A 77 -13.69 10.15 9.57
CA ALA A 77 -14.49 9.34 10.48
C ALA A 77 -15.85 9.02 9.85
N VAL A 78 -16.14 7.72 9.66
CA VAL A 78 -17.44 7.26 9.20
C VAL A 78 -18.28 6.90 10.43
N ILE A 79 -19.20 7.77 10.81
CA ILE A 79 -20.24 7.45 11.81
C ILE A 79 -21.40 6.79 11.06
N SER A 80 -21.54 5.46 11.21
CA SER A 80 -22.77 4.75 10.83
C SER A 80 -23.44 4.24 12.09
N GLY A 81 -24.61 4.80 12.40
CA GLY A 81 -25.50 4.32 13.43
C GLY A 81 -26.92 4.53 12.94
N ASP A 82 -27.80 3.56 13.15
CA ASP A 82 -29.23 3.78 12.99
C ASP A 82 -29.60 4.91 13.97
N VAL A 83 -29.94 6.08 13.43
CA VAL A 83 -30.66 7.08 14.22
C VAL A 83 -32.06 6.51 14.43
N ALA A 84 -32.20 5.65 15.43
CA ALA A 84 -33.49 5.29 15.99
C ALA A 84 -34.01 6.49 16.78
N GLN A 85 -34.39 7.57 16.09
CA GLN A 85 -35.39 8.48 16.64
C GLN A 85 -36.74 7.79 16.52
N SER A 86 -37.11 7.06 17.57
CA SER A 86 -38.51 6.73 17.82
C SER A 86 -38.87 7.10 19.25
N ALA A 87 -39.57 8.22 19.39
CA ALA A 87 -40.60 8.39 20.41
C ALA A 87 -41.68 9.27 19.76
N VAL A 88 -42.69 8.62 19.17
CA VAL A 88 -43.88 9.29 18.66
C VAL A 88 -44.91 9.37 19.80
N GLU A 89 -45.14 10.62 20.24
CA GLU A 89 -46.41 11.23 20.68
C GLU A 89 -47.14 10.85 22.00
N THR A 90 -47.04 11.80 22.97
CA THR A 90 -48.06 12.47 23.85
C THR A 90 -48.98 11.71 24.84
N ASN A 91 -49.19 12.29 26.05
CA ASN A 91 -50.49 12.83 26.55
C ASN A 91 -50.44 13.34 28.01
N ALA A 92 -50.24 14.65 28.24
CA ALA A 92 -50.76 15.38 29.41
C ALA A 92 -50.67 16.92 29.20
N PRO A 93 -51.72 17.69 29.56
CA PRO A 93 -51.87 19.09 29.17
C PRO A 93 -50.95 20.05 29.92
N LEU A 94 -50.64 21.19 29.30
CA LEU A 94 -50.09 22.35 30.00
C LEU A 94 -51.14 22.89 30.98
N THR A 95 -50.75 23.03 32.24
CA THR A 95 -51.32 23.98 33.21
C THR A 95 -50.19 24.67 33.94
#